data_AF-A0A9D1L5K1-F1
#
_entry.id   AF-A0A9D1L5K1-F1
#
_cell.length_a   1.000
_cell.length_b   1.000
_cell.length_c   1.000
_cell.angle_alpha   90.00
_cell.angle_beta   90.00
_cell.angle_gamma   90.00
#
_symmetry.space_group_name_H-M   'P 1'
#
loop_
_entity.id
_entity.type
_entity.pdbx_description
1 polymer ?
#
loop_
_entity_poly.entity_id
_entity_poly.type
_entity_poly.pdbx_seq_one_letter_code
_entity_poly.pdbx_strand_id
1 'polypeptide(L)'
;MAEQDDVRIRLFDLLEDVTGDAVVRDHENDDLFELGLLDSMAAIELLVGLEDEFGVSIAPTEVPREEMNTPNKILEQVRRRL
;
A
#
# COMPACT_ATOMS: atom_id res chain seq x y z
N MET A 1 15.70 4.56 14.80
CA MET A 1 14.87 3.34 14.91
C MET A 1 13.37 3.63 14.87
N ALA A 2 12.88 4.85 15.14
CA ALA A 2 11.46 5.17 15.09
C ALA A 2 10.86 5.23 13.67
N GLU A 3 11.60 5.76 12.69
CA GLU A 3 11.05 6.06 11.36
C GLU A 3 10.55 4.84 10.56
N GLN A 4 11.04 3.63 10.84
CA GLN A 4 10.65 2.43 10.08
C GLN A 4 9.27 1.89 10.48
N ASP A 5 8.91 2.00 11.75
CA ASP A 5 7.60 1.59 12.26
C ASP A 5 6.53 2.63 11.90
N ASP A 6 6.87 3.92 11.91
CA ASP A 6 5.96 5.01 11.54
C ASP A 6 5.46 4.91 10.10
N VAL A 7 6.32 4.52 9.15
CA VAL A 7 5.92 4.33 7.74
C VAL A 7 4.99 3.14 7.60
N ARG A 8 5.26 2.05 8.34
CA ARG A 8 4.41 0.85 8.31
C ARG A 8 3.02 1.19 8.82
N ILE A 9 2.92 1.83 9.98
CA ILE A 9 1.64 2.16 10.62
C ILE A 9 0.79 3.00 9.66
N ARG A 10 1.35 4.11 9.14
CA ARG A 10 0.67 5.00 8.21
C ARG A 10 0.22 4.29 6.93
N LEU A 11 1.06 3.44 6.34
CA LEU A 11 0.67 2.67 5.16
C LEU A 11 -0.52 1.75 5.44
N PHE A 12 -0.52 1.07 6.58
CA PHE A 12 -1.64 0.20 6.93
C PHE A 12 -2.91 1.00 7.24
N ASP A 13 -2.80 2.18 7.84
CA ASP A 13 -3.94 3.10 8.02
C ASP A 13 -4.52 3.49 6.66
N LEU A 14 -3.67 3.90 5.70
CA LEU A 14 -4.10 4.21 4.33
C LEU A 14 -4.71 2.99 3.62
N LEU A 15 -4.12 1.81 3.76
CA LEU A 15 -4.66 0.57 3.18
C LEU A 15 -6.05 0.24 3.75
N GLU A 16 -6.23 0.38 5.05
CA GLU A 16 -7.52 0.19 5.71
C GLU A 16 -8.56 1.20 5.21
N ASP A 17 -8.17 2.45 5.01
CA ASP A 17 -9.05 3.49 4.46
C ASP A 17 -9.47 3.21 3.01
N VAL A 18 -8.54 2.83 2.13
CA VAL A 18 -8.86 2.57 0.70
C VAL A 18 -9.56 1.24 0.46
N THR A 19 -9.27 0.22 1.27
CA THR A 19 -9.95 -1.09 1.18
C THR A 19 -11.26 -1.10 1.98
N GLY A 20 -11.41 -0.17 2.93
CA GLY A 20 -12.55 -0.10 3.83
C GLY A 20 -12.61 -1.23 4.85
N ASP A 21 -11.54 -2.04 4.98
CA ASP A 21 -11.51 -3.20 5.86
C ASP A 21 -10.14 -3.36 6.56
N ALA A 22 -10.16 -3.41 7.88
CA ALA A 22 -8.96 -3.57 8.71
C ALA A 22 -8.29 -4.96 8.55
N VAL A 23 -8.98 -5.92 7.93
CA VAL A 23 -8.47 -7.27 7.68
C VAL A 23 -7.17 -7.28 6.84
N VAL A 24 -6.87 -6.20 6.11
CA VAL A 24 -5.60 -6.02 5.39
C VAL A 24 -4.37 -6.14 6.30
N ARG A 25 -4.52 -5.85 7.60
CA ARG A 25 -3.45 -5.97 8.61
C ARG A 25 -3.13 -7.42 8.96
N ASP A 26 -4.11 -8.32 8.81
CA ASP A 26 -3.91 -9.75 9.01
C ASP A 26 -3.31 -10.42 7.75
N HIS A 27 -3.44 -9.75 6.60
CA HIS A 27 -3.06 -10.23 5.26
C HIS A 27 -1.84 -9.49 4.67
N GLU A 28 -0.78 -9.34 5.47
CA GLU A 28 0.38 -8.51 5.10
C GLU A 28 1.21 -9.06 3.92
N ASN A 29 1.13 -10.37 3.68
CA ASN A 29 1.85 -11.08 2.61
C ASN A 29 0.92 -11.75 1.59
N ASP A 30 -0.38 -11.60 1.76
CA ASP A 30 -1.37 -12.18 0.85
C ASP A 30 -1.74 -11.18 -0.23
N ASP A 31 -2.16 -11.70 -1.38
CA ASP A 31 -2.57 -10.88 -2.52
C ASP A 31 -3.93 -10.22 -2.24
N LEU A 32 -3.92 -8.92 -1.96
CA LEU A 32 -5.12 -8.14 -1.66
C LEU A 32 -6.10 -8.12 -2.83
N PHE A 33 -5.61 -8.23 -4.06
CA PHE A 33 -6.47 -8.28 -5.23
C PHE A 33 -7.14 -9.65 -5.39
N GLU A 34 -6.43 -10.74 -5.11
CA GLU A 34 -7.04 -12.08 -5.10
C GLU A 34 -8.01 -12.26 -3.94
N LEU A 35 -7.73 -11.63 -2.79
CA LEU A 35 -8.65 -11.57 -1.65
C LEU A 35 -9.87 -10.66 -1.90
N GLY A 36 -9.85 -9.85 -2.97
CA GLY A 36 -10.90 -8.89 -3.28
C GLY A 36 -10.95 -7.70 -2.30
N LEU A 37 -9.87 -7.46 -1.56
CA LEU A 37 -9.71 -6.30 -0.67
C LEU A 37 -9.28 -5.06 -1.44
N LEU A 38 -8.43 -5.25 -2.45
CA LEU A 38 -7.94 -4.16 -3.31
C LEU A 38 -8.51 -4.31 -4.72
N ASP A 39 -9.17 -3.27 -5.20
CA ASP A 39 -9.69 -3.15 -6.56
C ASP A 39 -8.88 -2.17 -7.41
N SER A 40 -9.14 -2.11 -8.72
CA SER A 40 -8.50 -1.14 -9.62
C SER A 40 -8.69 0.31 -9.18
N MET A 41 -9.84 0.66 -8.56
CA MET A 41 -10.07 2.01 -8.02
C MET A 41 -9.32 2.23 -6.71
N ALA A 42 -9.41 1.30 -5.77
CA ALA A 42 -8.67 1.37 -4.50
C ALA A 42 -7.15 1.43 -4.72
N ALA A 43 -6.62 0.76 -5.75
CA ALA A 43 -5.22 0.86 -6.12
C ALA A 43 -4.84 2.27 -6.60
N ILE A 44 -5.71 2.97 -7.35
CA ILE A 44 -5.45 4.35 -7.75
C ILE A 44 -5.52 5.28 -6.53
N GLU A 45 -6.50 5.10 -5.65
CA GLU A 45 -6.62 5.88 -4.41
C GLU A 45 -5.41 5.67 -3.50
N LEU A 46 -4.93 4.43 -3.38
CA LEU A 46 -3.70 4.12 -2.67
C LEU A 46 -2.52 4.89 -3.23
N LEU A 47 -2.32 4.91 -4.55
CA LEU A 47 -1.20 5.64 -5.18
C LEU A 47 -1.28 7.15 -4.88
N VAL A 48 -2.48 7.72 -4.91
CA VAL A 48 -2.72 9.14 -4.57
C VAL A 48 -2.45 9.40 -3.09
N GLY A 49 -2.91 8.53 -2.20
CA GLY A 49 -2.66 8.64 -0.77
C GLY A 49 -1.19 8.48 -0.41
N LEU A 50 -0.45 7.63 -1.13
CA LEU A 50 1.00 7.49 -0.97
C LEU A 50 1.74 8.78 -1.32
N GLU A 51 1.29 9.49 -2.36
CA GLU A 51 1.85 10.79 -2.74
C GLU A 51 1.53 11.86 -1.69
N ASP A 52 0.33 11.87 -1.12
CA ASP A 52 -0.09 12.86 -0.12
C ASP A 52 0.58 12.63 1.27
N GLU A 53 0.60 11.38 1.75
CA GLU A 53 1.15 11.04 3.08
C GLU A 53 2.68 10.97 3.12
N PHE A 54 3.29 10.44 2.07
CA PHE A 54 4.72 10.14 2.04
C PHE A 54 5.49 11.02 1.04
N GLY A 55 4.81 11.76 0.16
CA GLY A 55 5.47 12.47 -0.95
C GLY A 55 5.97 11.53 -2.04
N VAL A 56 5.50 10.27 -2.06
CA VAL A 56 5.96 9.22 -2.97
C VAL A 56 4.96 9.02 -4.09
N SER A 57 5.29 9.52 -5.29
CA SER A 57 4.49 9.29 -6.48
C SER A 57 4.94 8.01 -7.18
N ILE A 58 4.04 7.04 -7.33
CA ILE A 58 4.29 5.78 -8.03
C ILE A 58 3.35 5.70 -9.23
N ALA A 59 3.91 5.57 -10.43
CA ALA A 59 3.09 5.35 -11.61
C ALA A 59 2.66 3.87 -11.70
N PRO A 60 1.42 3.56 -12.09
CA PRO A 60 0.94 2.18 -12.24
C PRO A 60 1.66 1.41 -13.36
N THR A 61 2.36 2.10 -14.25
CA THR A 61 3.23 1.50 -15.28
C THR A 61 4.67 1.29 -14.82
N GLU A 62 5.07 1.92 -13.71
CA GLU A 62 6.43 1.85 -13.18
C GLU A 62 6.66 0.57 -12.37
N VAL A 63 5.64 0.16 -11.61
CA VAL A 63 5.68 -1.04 -10.78
C VAL A 63 4.58 -2.00 -11.25
N PRO A 64 4.92 -3.26 -11.58
CA PRO A 64 3.91 -4.22 -11.98
C PRO A 64 3.00 -4.57 -10.80
N ARG A 65 1.74 -4.93 -11.08
CA ARG A 65 0.74 -5.26 -10.05
C ARG A 65 1.24 -6.34 -9.08
N GLU A 66 1.96 -7.34 -9.58
CA GLU A 66 2.58 -8.39 -8.77
C GLU A 66 3.62 -7.89 -7.75
N GLU A 67 4.15 -6.68 -7.95
CA GLU A 67 5.05 -6.00 -6.99
C GLU A 67 4.30 -5.03 -6.07
N MET A 68 2.98 -4.88 -6.22
CA MET A 68 2.11 -4.07 -5.36
C MET A 68 0.87 -4.83 -4.90
N ASN A 69 0.87 -6.15 -5.01
CA ASN A 69 -0.30 -6.97 -4.68
C ASN A 69 -0.43 -7.30 -3.19
N THR A 70 0.60 -7.03 -2.38
CA THR A 70 0.60 -7.30 -0.94
C THR A 70 1.00 -6.05 -0.17
N PRO A 71 0.50 -5.83 1.07
CA PRO A 71 0.89 -4.71 1.92
C PRO A 71 2.42 -4.61 2.10
N ASN A 72 3.10 -5.72 2.35
CA ASN A 72 4.55 -5.71 2.55
C ASN A 72 5.32 -5.27 1.31
N LYS A 73 4.89 -5.67 0.10
CA LYS A 73 5.55 -5.21 -1.13
C LYS A 73 5.31 -3.73 -1.37
N ILE A 74 4.10 -3.23 -1.14
CA ILE A 74 3.80 -1.79 -1.23
C ILE A 74 4.69 -1.03 -0.24
N LEU A 75 4.82 -1.52 1.00
CA LEU A 75 5.70 -0.94 2.00
C LEU A 75 7.15 -0.88 1.55
N GLU A 76 7.66 -1.94 0.92
CA GLU A 76 8.99 -1.92 0.33
C GLU A 76 9.12 -0.86 -0.78
N GLN A 77 8.12 -0.73 -1.66
CA GLN A 77 8.15 0.27 -2.73
C GLN A 77 8.19 1.70 -2.19
N VAL A 78 7.43 1.98 -1.13
CA VAL A 78 7.42 3.27 -0.44
C VAL A 78 8.77 3.50 0.24
N ARG A 79 9.28 2.53 1.01
CA ARG A 79 10.57 2.61 1.69
C ARG A 79 11.77 2.79 0.75
N ARG A 80 11.68 2.27 -0.48
CA ARG A 80 12.74 2.46 -1.49
C ARG A 80 12.75 3.88 -2.08
N ARG A 81 11.65 4.63 -1.96
CA ARG A 81 11.46 5.97 -2.53
C ARG A 81 11.48 7.10 -1.49
N LEU A 82 11.36 6.76 -0.20
CA LEU A 82 11.64 7.63 0.94
C LEU A 82 13.15 7.83 1.14
#